data_AF-A0A8T1SZN5-F1
#
_entry.id   AF-A0A8T1SZN5-F1
#
_cell.length_a   1.000
_cell.length_b   1.000
_cell.length_c   1.000
_cell.angle_alpha   90.00
_cell.angle_beta   90.00
_cell.angle_gamma   90.00
#
_symmetry.space_group_name_H-M   'P 1'
#
loop_
_entity.id
_entity.type
_entity.pdbx_description
1 polymer ?
#
loop_
_entity_poly.entity_id
_entity_poly.type
_entity_poly.pdbx_seq_one_letter_code
_entity_poly.pdbx_strand_id
1 'polypeptide(L)'
;SMAVTLNSRFQGGKAYGQRRAQQEGRLEEINKEFLCDPKFSDEEDLEEKLAVFKEKYMEFDLNNQGEIDLMSVKRMMEKLGAPKTHLELKKMISEVTGGVSETISYQDFVNVMLGKRSAVLKLVMLFEGKANENIPKPSGPPPERDIASLP
;
A
#
# COMPACT_ATOMS: atom_id res chain seq x y z
N SER A 1 0.73 47.23 14.78
CA SER A 1 0.43 46.26 13.72
C SER A 1 1.70 45.48 13.43
N MET A 2 1.79 44.23 13.89
CA MET A 2 2.86 43.31 13.51
C MET A 2 2.22 41.94 13.31
N ALA A 3 2.06 41.55 12.04
CA ALA A 3 1.64 40.22 11.68
C ALA A 3 2.80 39.27 11.99
N VAL A 4 2.59 38.38 12.94
CA VAL A 4 3.48 37.25 13.21
C VAL A 4 3.34 36.29 12.03
N THR A 5 4.34 36.26 11.16
CA THR A 5 4.43 35.27 10.09
C THR A 5 4.63 33.89 10.71
N LEU A 6 3.54 33.13 10.87
CA LEU A 6 3.58 31.73 11.25
C LEU A 6 4.27 30.94 10.14
N ASN A 7 5.54 30.64 10.35
CA ASN A 7 6.33 29.78 9.49
C ASN A 7 5.95 28.33 9.77
N SER A 8 4.94 27.82 9.07
CA SER A 8 4.49 26.42 9.17
C SER A 8 5.54 25.48 8.55
N ARG A 9 6.52 25.05 9.36
CA ARG A 9 7.45 23.99 9.01
C ARG A 9 6.78 22.62 9.15
N PHE A 10 6.07 22.20 8.11
CA PHE A 10 5.56 20.83 7.98
C PHE A 10 6.71 19.86 7.68
N GLN A 11 7.17 19.09 8.68
CA GLN A 11 8.22 18.07 8.48
C GLN A 11 7.74 16.79 7.78
N GLY A 12 6.46 16.72 7.40
CA GLY A 12 5.90 15.76 6.44
C GLY A 12 5.49 16.39 5.10
N GLY A 13 5.98 17.59 4.78
CA GLY A 13 5.98 18.33 3.50
C GLY A 13 4.74 18.28 2.58
N LYS A 14 4.30 19.44 2.07
CA LYS A 14 3.30 19.56 0.97
C LYS A 14 3.56 18.57 -0.19
N ALA A 15 4.83 18.30 -0.50
CA ALA A 15 5.25 17.38 -1.54
C ALA A 15 4.85 15.91 -1.27
N TYR A 16 4.92 15.43 -0.03
CA TYR A 16 4.52 14.05 0.30
C TYR A 16 3.01 13.87 0.14
N GLY A 17 2.21 14.81 0.67
CA GLY A 17 0.77 14.81 0.48
C GLY A 17 0.37 14.86 -1.00
N GLN A 18 1.07 15.68 -1.80
CA GLN A 18 0.83 15.76 -3.24
C GLN A 18 1.16 14.45 -3.97
N ARG A 19 2.27 13.79 -3.65
CA ARG A 19 2.62 12.47 -4.25
C ARG A 19 1.61 11.41 -3.90
N ARG A 20 1.17 11.37 -2.63
CA ARG A 20 0.17 10.40 -2.18
C ARG A 20 -1.18 10.60 -2.88
N ALA A 21 -1.62 11.84 -3.04
CA ALA A 21 -2.84 12.18 -3.79
C ALA A 21 -2.71 11.86 -5.30
N GLN A 22 -1.55 12.11 -5.90
CA GLN A 22 -1.27 11.72 -7.29
C GLN A 22 -1.34 10.20 -7.47
N GLN A 23 -0.74 9.45 -6.55
CA GLN A 23 -0.82 7.99 -6.57
C GLN A 23 -2.27 7.54 -6.44
N GLU A 24 -3.01 8.04 -5.46
CA GLU A 24 -4.43 7.71 -5.27
C GLU A 24 -5.25 7.94 -6.55
N GLY A 25 -5.07 9.08 -7.21
CA GLY A 25 -5.73 9.37 -8.49
C GLY A 25 -5.39 8.36 -9.59
N ARG A 26 -4.12 7.93 -9.69
CA ARG A 26 -3.72 6.89 -10.65
C ARG A 26 -4.34 5.53 -10.35
N LEU A 27 -4.42 5.15 -9.07
CA LEU A 27 -5.07 3.89 -8.68
C LEU A 27 -6.58 3.93 -8.96
N GLU A 28 -7.20 5.09 -8.80
CA GLU A 28 -8.61 5.33 -9.14
C GLU A 28 -8.88 5.16 -10.65
N GLU A 29 -7.97 5.66 -11.49
CA GLU A 29 -8.04 5.45 -12.95
C GLU A 29 -7.97 3.96 -13.30
N ILE A 30 -7.03 3.23 -12.69
CA ILE A 30 -6.92 1.78 -12.88
C ILE A 30 -8.18 1.05 -12.39
N ASN A 31 -8.76 1.45 -11.25
CA ASN A 31 -10.02 0.88 -10.77
C ASN A 31 -11.15 1.05 -11.80
N LYS A 32 -11.24 2.21 -12.47
CA LYS A 32 -12.23 2.42 -13.55
C LYS A 32 -12.00 1.49 -14.74
N GLU A 33 -10.75 1.20 -15.09
CA GLU A 33 -10.43 0.20 -16.11
C GLU A 33 -10.95 -1.19 -15.71
N PHE A 34 -10.72 -1.61 -14.46
CA PHE A 34 -11.24 -2.89 -13.95
C PHE A 34 -12.77 -2.95 -13.93
N LEU A 35 -13.45 -1.84 -13.56
CA LEU A 35 -14.91 -1.76 -13.56
C LEU A 35 -15.53 -1.85 -14.96
N CYS A 36 -14.79 -1.44 -16.00
CA CYS A 36 -15.24 -1.51 -17.39
C CYS A 36 -14.78 -2.77 -18.13
N ASP A 37 -13.91 -3.59 -17.54
CA ASP A 37 -13.39 -4.81 -18.17
C ASP A 37 -14.43 -5.95 -18.06
N PRO A 38 -14.95 -6.48 -19.19
CA PRO A 38 -15.92 -7.57 -19.19
C PRO A 38 -15.45 -8.84 -18.47
N LYS A 39 -14.14 -9.01 -18.28
CA LYS A 39 -13.58 -10.14 -17.53
C LYS A 39 -14.05 -10.19 -16.08
N PHE A 40 -14.40 -9.04 -15.49
CA PHE A 40 -14.80 -8.93 -14.08
C PHE A 40 -16.28 -8.57 -13.90
N SER A 41 -17.10 -8.65 -14.96
CA SER A 41 -18.53 -8.29 -14.91
C SER A 41 -19.34 -9.11 -13.92
N ASP A 42 -18.91 -10.35 -13.66
CA ASP A 42 -19.59 -11.29 -12.78
C ASP A 42 -19.06 -11.24 -11.33
N GLU A 43 -18.10 -10.36 -11.04
CA GLU A 43 -17.55 -10.20 -9.70
C GLU A 43 -18.51 -9.36 -8.83
N GLU A 44 -19.12 -9.99 -7.84
CA GLU A 44 -19.96 -9.31 -6.85
C GLU A 44 -19.16 -8.28 -6.05
N ASP A 45 -19.76 -7.14 -5.71
CA ASP A 45 -19.15 -6.06 -4.91
C ASP A 45 -17.77 -5.61 -5.44
N LEU A 46 -17.58 -5.61 -6.78
CA LEU A 46 -16.30 -5.31 -7.40
C LEU A 46 -15.81 -3.90 -7.03
N GLU A 47 -16.69 -2.90 -7.02
CA GLU A 47 -16.33 -1.52 -6.69
C GLU A 47 -15.81 -1.40 -5.24
N GLU A 48 -16.51 -2.01 -4.29
CA GLU A 48 -16.12 -2.07 -2.89
C GLU A 48 -14.80 -2.83 -2.70
N LYS A 49 -14.62 -3.96 -3.39
CA LYS A 49 -13.37 -4.73 -3.38
C LYS A 49 -12.20 -3.90 -3.91
N LEU A 50 -12.37 -3.21 -5.03
CA LEU A 50 -11.35 -2.35 -5.63
C LEU A 50 -11.00 -1.16 -4.71
N ALA A 51 -11.97 -0.61 -3.98
CA ALA A 51 -11.70 0.41 -2.97
C ALA A 51 -10.81 -0.14 -1.84
N VAL A 52 -11.13 -1.33 -1.31
CA VAL A 52 -10.32 -2.00 -0.27
C VAL A 52 -8.92 -2.34 -0.78
N PHE A 53 -8.79 -2.83 -2.01
CA PHE A 53 -7.49 -3.17 -2.62
C PHE A 53 -6.64 -1.91 -2.82
N LYS A 54 -7.24 -0.80 -3.26
CA LYS A 54 -6.56 0.49 -3.38
C LYS A 54 -5.99 0.94 -2.04
N GLU A 55 -6.82 0.95 -0.99
CA GLU A 55 -6.38 1.33 0.36
C GLU A 55 -5.23 0.46 0.85
N LYS A 56 -5.35 -0.86 0.67
CA LYS A 56 -4.31 -1.81 1.05
C LYS A 56 -3.02 -1.60 0.29
N TYR A 57 -3.09 -1.42 -1.03
CA TYR A 57 -1.91 -1.16 -1.85
C TYR A 57 -1.18 0.12 -1.41
N MET A 58 -1.92 1.19 -1.09
CA MET A 58 -1.35 2.43 -0.54
C MET A 58 -0.73 2.27 0.86
N GLU A 59 -1.13 1.25 1.63
CA GLU A 59 -0.46 0.89 2.89
C GLU A 59 0.87 0.14 2.64
N PHE A 60 0.99 -0.57 1.52
CA PHE A 60 2.16 -1.38 1.17
C PHE A 60 3.21 -0.65 0.35
N ASP A 61 2.84 0.31 -0.51
CA ASP A 61 3.81 1.15 -1.22
C ASP A 61 4.45 2.17 -0.28
N LEU A 62 5.42 1.69 0.50
CA LEU A 62 6.06 2.45 1.57
C LEU A 62 7.11 3.45 1.04
N ASN A 63 7.57 3.29 -0.21
CA ASN A 63 8.58 4.14 -0.81
C ASN A 63 7.97 5.25 -1.70
N ASN A 64 6.64 5.21 -1.95
CA ASN A 64 5.87 6.14 -2.79
C ASN A 64 6.41 6.22 -4.23
N GLN A 65 6.94 5.11 -4.75
CA GLN A 65 7.39 5.01 -6.14
C GLN A 65 6.28 4.50 -7.07
N GLY A 66 5.12 4.12 -6.52
CA GLY A 66 3.97 3.63 -7.28
C GLY A 66 3.89 2.11 -7.35
N GLU A 67 4.94 1.39 -6.92
CA GLU A 67 5.07 -0.06 -7.01
C GLU A 67 5.58 -0.68 -5.70
N ILE A 68 5.08 -1.87 -5.39
CA ILE A 68 5.53 -2.61 -4.20
C ILE A 68 6.83 -3.34 -4.57
N ASP A 69 7.93 -2.88 -3.99
CA ASP A 69 9.26 -3.46 -4.15
C ASP A 69 9.60 -4.49 -3.06
N LEU A 70 10.77 -5.12 -3.18
CA LEU A 70 11.26 -6.09 -2.21
C LEU A 70 11.32 -5.54 -0.78
N MET A 71 11.70 -4.27 -0.62
CA MET A 71 11.80 -3.63 0.69
C MET A 71 10.43 -3.41 1.33
N SER A 72 9.43 -3.09 0.51
CA SER A 72 8.03 -2.96 0.92
C SER A 72 7.48 -4.30 1.42
N VAL A 73 7.71 -5.39 0.66
CA VAL A 73 7.31 -6.75 1.09
C VAL A 73 8.04 -7.16 2.37
N LYS A 74 9.35 -6.90 2.47
CA LYS A 74 10.15 -7.17 3.67
C LYS A 74 9.56 -6.49 4.90
N ARG A 75 9.32 -5.18 4.82
CA ARG A 75 8.84 -4.38 5.95
C ARG A 75 7.43 -4.78 6.38
N MET A 76 6.58 -5.17 5.43
CA MET A 76 5.28 -5.76 5.74
C MET A 76 5.43 -7.07 6.51
N MET A 77 6.24 -8.02 6.03
CA MET A 77 6.46 -9.30 6.71
C MET A 77 7.04 -9.12 8.12
N GLU A 78 7.96 -8.17 8.30
CA GLU A 78 8.50 -7.80 9.62
C GLU A 78 7.43 -7.20 10.54
N LYS A 79 6.57 -6.30 10.02
CA LYS A 79 5.46 -5.70 10.78
C LYS A 79 4.45 -6.76 11.26
N LEU A 80 4.26 -7.82 10.49
CA LEU A 80 3.40 -8.94 10.86
C LEU A 80 4.06 -9.96 11.79
N GLY A 81 5.32 -9.75 12.19
CA GLY A 81 6.05 -10.69 13.05
C GLY A 81 6.45 -11.98 12.34
N ALA A 82 6.44 -12.01 11.01
CA ALA A 82 6.75 -13.17 10.19
C ALA A 82 7.90 -12.86 9.20
N PRO A 83 9.11 -12.53 9.69
CA PRO A 83 10.22 -12.17 8.82
C PRO A 83 10.54 -13.31 7.83
N LYS A 84 10.90 -12.91 6.61
CA LYS A 84 11.20 -13.82 5.50
C LYS A 84 12.61 -13.61 4.99
N THR A 85 13.20 -14.66 4.43
CA THR A 85 14.48 -14.57 3.73
C THR A 85 14.36 -13.78 2.43
N HIS A 86 15.48 -13.22 1.95
CA HIS A 86 15.52 -12.51 0.67
C HIS A 86 14.97 -13.34 -0.50
N LEU A 87 15.26 -14.64 -0.52
CA LEU A 87 14.80 -15.57 -1.54
C LEU A 87 13.28 -15.78 -1.48
N GLU A 88 12.72 -15.94 -0.28
CA GLU A 88 11.26 -16.05 -0.10
C GLU A 88 10.56 -14.77 -0.55
N LEU A 89 11.09 -13.60 -0.17
CA LEU A 89 10.54 -12.31 -0.59
C LEU A 89 10.53 -12.15 -2.11
N LYS A 90 11.62 -12.52 -2.79
CA LYS A 90 11.67 -12.52 -4.28
C LYS A 90 10.66 -13.48 -4.88
N LYS A 91 10.47 -14.67 -4.28
CA LYS A 91 9.45 -15.64 -4.75
C LYS A 91 8.04 -15.09 -4.59
N MET A 92 7.73 -14.43 -3.46
CA MET A 92 6.42 -13.81 -3.23
C MET A 92 6.08 -12.76 -4.29
N ILE A 93 7.06 -11.96 -4.72
CA ILE A 93 6.88 -11.01 -5.82
C ILE A 93 6.65 -11.75 -7.14
N SER A 94 7.50 -12.73 -7.44
CA SER A 94 7.39 -13.52 -8.67
C SER A 94 6.07 -14.29 -8.79
N GLU A 95 5.47 -14.73 -7.68
CA GLU A 95 4.14 -15.36 -7.66
C GLU A 95 3.05 -14.40 -8.14
N VAL A 96 3.19 -13.12 -7.81
CA VAL A 96 2.21 -12.08 -8.17
C VAL A 96 2.42 -11.57 -9.60
N THR A 97 3.67 -11.30 -9.97
CA THR A 97 4.01 -10.77 -11.31
C THR A 97 4.06 -11.86 -12.39
N GLY A 98 3.99 -13.14 -12.01
CA GLY A 98 4.28 -14.23 -12.93
C GLY A 98 5.74 -14.28 -13.40
N GLY A 99 6.66 -13.66 -12.64
CA GLY A 99 8.10 -13.62 -12.93
C GLY A 99 8.52 -12.61 -14.00
N VAL A 100 7.61 -11.75 -14.46
CA VAL A 100 7.92 -10.74 -15.49
C VAL A 100 8.52 -9.44 -14.92
N SER A 101 8.36 -9.22 -13.61
CA SER A 101 8.85 -8.02 -12.91
C SER A 101 9.41 -8.36 -11.52
N GLU A 102 10.38 -7.56 -11.07
CA GLU A 102 10.93 -7.58 -9.70
C GLU A 102 10.16 -6.69 -8.72
N THR A 103 9.12 -6.00 -9.20
CA THR A 103 8.19 -5.15 -8.44
C THR A 103 6.76 -5.50 -8.80
N ILE A 104 5.83 -5.30 -7.87
CA ILE A 104 4.41 -5.57 -8.09
C ILE A 104 3.71 -4.25 -8.44
N SER A 105 3.11 -4.20 -9.63
CA SER A 105 2.22 -3.11 -10.01
C SER A 105 0.85 -3.26 -9.36
N TYR A 106 0.05 -2.17 -9.35
CA TYR A 106 -1.31 -2.25 -8.84
C TYR A 106 -2.20 -3.19 -9.67
N GLN A 107 -1.98 -3.26 -10.98
CA GLN A 107 -2.71 -4.19 -11.85
C GLN A 107 -2.38 -5.66 -11.52
N ASP A 108 -1.12 -5.99 -11.28
CA ASP A 108 -0.73 -7.35 -10.86
C ASP A 108 -1.39 -7.71 -9.53
N PHE A 109 -1.38 -6.75 -8.61
CA PHE A 109 -1.97 -6.87 -7.29
C PHE A 109 -3.47 -7.17 -7.36
N VAL A 110 -4.25 -6.35 -8.06
CA VAL A 110 -5.70 -6.54 -8.23
C VAL A 110 -6.01 -7.87 -8.95
N ASN A 111 -5.26 -8.21 -10.00
CA ASN A 111 -5.46 -9.47 -10.72
C ASN A 111 -5.27 -10.70 -9.83
N VAL A 112 -4.31 -10.67 -8.90
CA VAL A 112 -4.14 -11.75 -7.92
C VAL A 112 -5.27 -11.77 -6.89
N MET A 113 -5.69 -10.60 -6.41
CA MET A 113 -6.76 -10.51 -5.39
C MET A 113 -8.11 -11.00 -5.92
N LEU A 114 -8.46 -10.67 -7.17
CA LEU A 114 -9.68 -11.17 -7.84
C LEU A 114 -9.51 -12.58 -8.42
N GLY A 115 -8.27 -12.97 -8.76
CA GLY A 115 -8.00 -14.24 -9.42
C GLY A 115 -8.13 -15.48 -8.51
N LYS A 116 -8.29 -16.66 -9.13
CA LYS A 116 -8.32 -17.94 -8.40
C LYS A 116 -6.95 -18.42 -7.93
N ARG A 117 -5.86 -17.81 -8.43
CA ARG A 117 -4.49 -18.17 -8.04
C ARG A 117 -4.25 -17.76 -6.58
N SER A 118 -3.65 -18.66 -5.83
CA SER A 118 -3.18 -18.36 -4.48
C SER A 118 -1.73 -17.89 -4.55
N ALA A 119 -1.45 -16.79 -3.87
CA ALA A 119 -0.11 -16.26 -3.65
C ALA A 119 0.05 -16.01 -2.16
N VAL A 120 1.28 -16.10 -1.64
CA VAL A 120 1.53 -15.87 -0.20
C VAL A 120 1.02 -14.48 0.20
N LEU A 121 1.23 -13.47 -0.65
CA LEU A 121 0.73 -12.11 -0.43
C LEU A 121 -0.79 -12.03 -0.32
N LYS A 122 -1.52 -12.76 -1.17
CA LYS A 122 -2.98 -12.84 -1.07
C LYS A 122 -3.41 -13.43 0.27
N LEU A 123 -2.80 -14.55 0.67
CA LEU A 123 -3.11 -15.19 1.95
C LEU A 123 -2.87 -14.24 3.13
N VAL A 124 -1.71 -13.58 3.16
CA VAL A 124 -1.38 -12.58 4.18
C VAL A 124 -2.50 -11.54 4.31
N MET A 125 -2.97 -10.99 3.19
CA MET A 125 -4.02 -9.96 3.22
C MET A 125 -5.39 -10.48 3.67
N LEU A 126 -5.76 -11.71 3.31
CA LEU A 126 -6.98 -12.34 3.81
C LEU A 126 -6.93 -12.54 5.34
N PHE A 127 -5.75 -12.75 5.93
CA PHE A 127 -5.59 -12.94 7.37
C PHE A 127 -5.36 -11.63 8.14
N GLU A 128 -4.74 -10.61 7.53
CA GLU A 128 -4.62 -9.27 8.14
C GLU A 128 -5.98 -8.67 8.49
N GLY A 129 -6.98 -8.84 7.62
CA GLY A 129 -8.34 -8.33 7.84
C GLY A 129 -9.03 -8.91 9.08
N LYS A 130 -8.65 -10.12 9.52
CA LYS A 130 -9.21 -10.76 10.73
C LYS A 130 -8.46 -10.41 12.01
N ALA A 131 -7.21 -9.96 11.91
CA ALA A 131 -6.35 -9.65 13.06
C ALA A 131 -6.37 -8.16 13.45
N ASN A 132 -6.74 -7.27 12.53
CA ASN A 132 -6.53 -5.83 12.69
C ASN A 132 -7.74 -5.06 13.28
N GLU A 133 -8.82 -5.73 13.68
CA GLU A 133 -9.94 -5.08 14.41
C GLU A 133 -9.51 -4.53 15.79
N ASN A 134 -8.32 -4.89 16.30
CA ASN A 134 -7.87 -4.54 17.65
C ASN A 134 -6.73 -3.50 17.74
N ILE A 135 -6.29 -2.87 16.65
CA ILE A 135 -5.22 -1.85 16.72
C ILE A 135 -5.72 -0.51 16.17
N PRO A 136 -6.11 0.45 17.04
CA PRO A 136 -6.43 1.80 16.61
C PRO A 136 -5.20 2.40 15.91
N LYS A 137 -5.35 2.85 14.66
CA LYS A 137 -4.34 3.71 14.03
C LYS A 137 -4.18 4.95 14.93
N PRO A 138 -2.96 5.34 15.34
CA PRO A 138 -2.78 6.53 16.13
C PRO A 138 -3.24 7.75 15.31
N SER A 139 -4.33 8.37 15.76
CA SER A 139 -4.85 9.61 15.19
C SER A 139 -4.12 10.79 15.82
N GLY A 140 -3.31 11.49 15.04
CA GLY A 140 -2.63 12.71 15.47
C GLY A 140 -1.41 13.01 14.60
N PRO A 141 -0.99 14.29 14.54
CA PRO A 141 0.30 14.60 13.93
C PRO A 141 1.41 13.84 14.66
N PRO A 142 2.44 13.36 13.94
CA PRO A 142 3.61 12.74 14.57
C PRO A 142 4.16 13.66 15.68
N PRO A 143 4.55 13.11 16.85
CA PRO A 143 5.16 13.91 17.89
C PRO A 143 6.42 14.60 17.34
N GLU A 144 6.58 15.88 17.66
CA GLU A 144 7.75 16.65 17.23
C GLU A 144 9.02 15.99 17.79
N ARG A 145 9.95 15.66 16.90
CA ARG A 145 11.28 15.22 17.30
C ARG A 145 12.10 16.44 17.61
N ASP A 146 12.25 16.74 18.90
CA ASP A 146 13.19 17.75 19.36
C ASP A 146 14.63 17.28 19.21
N ILE A 147 15.55 18.25 19.06
CA ILE A 147 17.00 18.04 18.91
C ILE A 147 17.57 17.24 20.10
N ALA A 148 16.90 17.31 21.26
CA ALA A 148 17.21 16.53 22.45
C ALA A 148 16.88 15.02 22.34
N SER A 149 16.22 14.58 21.26
CA SER A 149 15.79 13.20 21.03
C SER A 149 16.67 12.44 20.02
N LEU A 150 17.80 13.03 19.61
CA LEU A 150 18.80 12.35 18.78
C LEU A 150 19.84 11.67 19.69
N PRO A 151 20.29 10.44 19.37
CA PRO A 151 21.39 9.78 20.07
C PRO A 151 22.73 10.49 19.85
#